data_AF-A0AAJ1QE17-F1
#
_entry.id   AF-A0AAJ1QE17-F1
#
_cell.length_a   1.000
_cell.length_b   1.000
_cell.length_c   1.000
_cell.angle_alpha   90.00
_cell.angle_beta   90.00
_cell.angle_gamma   90.00
#
_symmetry.space_group_name_H-M   'P 1'
#
loop_
_entity.id
_entity.type
_entity.pdbx_description
1 polymer ?
#
loop_
_entity_poly.entity_id
_entity_poly.type
_entity_poly.pdbx_seq_one_letter_code
_entity_poly.pdbx_strand_id
1 'polypeptide(L)'
;MKKTLTLSLALLGQLIFAQYTTPNEGKTYRIADLDALTDILTFDEASNTYLLTDDLTISANDTFLADSDYTLVISEAKLITIAGKIDINAPKEILFTSDSPGSSYFKGIRLEEGAIASFNHFKMVYGGGIRSLNEAFTMNNSEISYQYGGTSTGGAINFSRGNPIIKNSIFKFNKTPAVGSGANQAVALTFENNHLEGNNQENSNRPQINMGPSGNNPTIIRGNTIIGDRTLTRVGGISVSSLLGVPNEAIIENNTIRDNRYGITISGSNSKGKIIGNILENNNTETNPSNGGSGISIYLASNPATNFIDIFDNQIRGSLWGITNIEKGAFINLGTASRPGNNIFSNNGNGGVVYALYNNSVNPVSAIGNCWIEDQKSSEEQVENVIVHQKDNAALGVVDYSNFLCNNLGTSEVNSKRFALYPNPNHGTFTVDTKEKSSFQIFDVNGRLVHQGELKVGQNAVQTNLPKGVYILKTSQSSSKIVVK
;
A
#
# COMPACT_ATOMS: atom_id res chain seq x y z
N MET A 1 -10.87 62.94 62.70
CA MET A 1 -11.74 62.73 61.52
C MET A 1 -11.40 61.37 60.91
N LYS A 2 -12.33 60.41 60.97
CA LYS A 2 -12.20 59.08 60.35
C LYS A 2 -12.52 59.20 58.86
N LYS A 3 -11.71 58.58 58.00
CA LYS A 3 -12.09 58.25 56.61
C LYS A 3 -11.99 56.75 56.44
N THR A 4 -13.14 56.13 56.20
CA THR A 4 -13.34 54.74 55.81
C THR A 4 -12.98 54.57 54.34
N LEU A 5 -12.16 53.56 54.04
CA LEU A 5 -11.83 53.13 52.68
C LEU A 5 -12.73 51.92 52.36
N THR A 6 -13.61 52.09 51.38
CA THR A 6 -14.49 51.01 50.89
C THR A 6 -13.74 50.24 49.80
N LEU A 7 -13.50 48.94 50.03
CA LEU A 7 -12.87 48.04 49.09
C LEU A 7 -13.96 47.41 48.20
N SER A 8 -13.97 47.75 46.91
CA SER A 8 -14.83 47.13 45.90
C SER A 8 -14.20 45.83 45.39
N LEU A 9 -14.84 44.70 45.69
CA LEU A 9 -14.48 43.35 45.27
C LEU A 9 -15.01 43.12 43.84
N ALA A 10 -14.12 43.00 42.86
CA ALA A 10 -14.47 42.60 41.50
C ALA A 10 -14.48 41.07 41.40
N LEU A 11 -15.66 40.50 41.18
CA LEU A 11 -15.86 39.07 40.94
C LEU A 11 -15.54 38.79 39.45
N LEU A 12 -14.34 38.28 39.15
CA LEU A 12 -14.04 37.70 37.85
C LEU A 12 -14.66 36.29 37.79
N GLY A 13 -15.76 36.15 37.07
CA GLY A 13 -16.27 34.84 36.68
C GLY A 13 -15.28 34.16 35.73
N GLN A 14 -14.74 33.01 36.14
CA GLN A 14 -14.02 32.13 35.22
C GLN A 14 -15.06 31.45 34.33
N LEU A 15 -15.03 31.76 33.03
CA LEU A 15 -15.67 30.93 32.01
C LEU A 15 -14.89 29.62 31.94
N ILE A 16 -15.40 28.58 32.61
CA ILE A 16 -14.94 27.21 32.40
C ILE A 16 -15.44 26.82 31.02
N PHE A 17 -14.55 26.68 30.04
CA PHE A 17 -14.89 25.97 28.81
C PHE A 17 -15.15 24.52 29.19
N ALA A 18 -16.36 24.03 28.91
CA ALA A 18 -16.69 22.65 29.19
C ALA A 18 -15.79 21.73 28.33
N GLN A 19 -15.12 20.82 29.01
CA GLN A 19 -14.35 19.70 28.47
C GLN A 19 -14.51 18.57 29.49
N TYR A 20 -14.61 17.32 29.05
CA TYR A 20 -14.70 16.19 29.97
C TYR A 20 -13.42 15.37 29.94
N THR A 21 -13.00 14.91 31.12
CA THR A 21 -11.87 14.00 31.28
C THR A 21 -12.31 12.88 32.21
N THR A 22 -12.12 11.62 31.80
CA THR A 22 -12.49 10.49 32.65
C THR A 22 -11.70 10.50 33.96
N PRO A 23 -12.25 10.00 35.08
CA PRO A 23 -11.64 10.11 36.41
C PRO A 23 -10.27 9.47 36.64
N ASN A 24 -9.73 8.70 35.67
CA ASN A 24 -8.45 7.99 35.78
C ASN A 24 -8.47 6.84 36.81
N GLU A 25 -9.59 6.13 36.90
CA GLU A 25 -9.84 5.09 37.91
C GLU A 25 -9.46 3.67 37.44
N GLY A 26 -8.95 3.51 36.22
CA GLY A 26 -8.66 2.19 35.67
C GLY A 26 -9.89 1.52 35.05
N LYS A 27 -10.92 2.30 34.71
CA LYS A 27 -12.23 1.78 34.29
C LYS A 27 -12.34 1.71 32.77
N THR A 28 -13.22 0.83 32.32
CA THR A 28 -13.66 0.80 30.93
C THR A 28 -14.97 1.56 30.82
N TYR A 29 -15.01 2.51 29.89
CA TYR A 29 -16.17 3.33 29.56
C TYR A 29 -16.62 3.02 28.14
N ARG A 30 -17.89 2.65 27.98
CA ARG A 30 -18.61 2.74 26.71
C ARG A 30 -19.18 4.13 26.54
N ILE A 31 -19.60 4.46 25.32
CA ILE A 31 -20.16 5.79 25.04
C ILE A 31 -21.41 6.10 25.91
N ALA A 32 -22.24 5.09 26.22
CA ALA A 32 -23.38 5.23 27.13
C ALA A 32 -22.96 5.50 28.59
N ASP A 33 -21.82 4.96 29.03
CA ASP A 33 -21.28 5.25 30.36
C ASP A 33 -20.80 6.72 30.42
N LEU A 34 -20.21 7.21 29.33
CA LEU A 34 -19.79 8.61 29.21
C LEU A 34 -21.00 9.56 29.16
N ASP A 35 -22.03 9.23 28.37
CA ASP A 35 -23.30 9.98 28.30
C ASP A 35 -23.96 10.12 29.69
N ALA A 36 -23.92 9.08 30.52
CA ALA A 36 -24.42 9.14 31.89
C ALA A 36 -23.55 9.96 32.87
N LEU A 37 -22.29 10.23 32.52
CA LEU A 37 -21.32 10.91 33.40
C LEU A 37 -21.12 12.39 33.07
N THR A 38 -21.53 12.83 31.89
CA THR A 38 -21.28 14.20 31.44
C THR A 38 -22.32 14.69 30.45
N ASP A 39 -22.68 15.97 30.58
CA ASP A 39 -23.65 16.64 29.69
C ASP A 39 -23.05 17.01 28.31
N ILE A 40 -21.78 16.67 28.04
CA ILE A 40 -21.16 16.93 26.72
C ILE A 40 -21.55 15.90 25.66
N LEU A 41 -22.23 14.83 26.07
CA LEU A 41 -22.78 13.79 25.22
C LEU A 41 -24.31 13.82 25.30
N THR A 42 -24.96 13.49 24.19
CA THR A 42 -26.42 13.29 24.17
C THR A 42 -26.76 12.22 23.15
N PHE A 43 -27.54 11.22 23.57
CA PHE A 43 -28.02 10.16 22.71
C PHE A 43 -29.37 10.49 22.05
N ASP A 44 -29.46 10.28 20.73
CA ASP A 44 -30.70 10.24 19.97
C ASP A 44 -31.03 8.79 19.60
N GLU A 45 -32.08 8.25 20.24
CA GLU A 45 -32.56 6.89 20.05
C GLU A 45 -33.09 6.63 18.62
N ALA A 46 -33.69 7.64 17.98
CA ALA A 46 -34.31 7.47 16.67
C ALA A 46 -33.26 7.23 15.57
N SER A 47 -32.09 7.84 15.70
CA SER A 47 -30.98 7.74 14.74
C SER A 47 -29.81 6.87 15.23
N ASN A 48 -29.88 6.34 16.46
CA ASN A 48 -28.78 5.63 17.12
C ASN A 48 -27.46 6.43 17.07
N THR A 49 -27.55 7.70 17.44
CA THR A 49 -26.47 8.68 17.31
C THR A 49 -26.18 9.36 18.64
N TYR A 50 -24.90 9.50 18.97
CA TYR A 50 -24.43 10.37 20.05
C TYR A 50 -23.92 11.68 19.46
N LEU A 51 -24.27 12.81 20.08
CA LEU A 51 -23.68 14.12 19.79
C LEU A 51 -22.66 14.47 20.87
N LEU A 52 -21.40 14.70 20.49
CA LEU A 52 -20.33 15.21 21.35
C LEU A 52 -20.13 16.70 21.12
N THR A 53 -20.44 17.53 22.11
CA THR A 53 -20.43 19.00 21.99
C THR A 53 -19.15 19.67 22.48
N ASP A 54 -18.30 18.95 23.22
CA ASP A 54 -17.06 19.47 23.81
C ASP A 54 -15.89 18.48 23.72
N ASP A 55 -14.68 18.93 24.08
CA ASP A 55 -13.49 18.09 24.07
C ASP A 55 -13.62 16.94 25.07
N LEU A 56 -13.23 15.73 24.64
CA LEU A 56 -13.28 14.51 25.45
C LEU A 56 -11.87 13.96 25.64
N THR A 57 -11.49 13.69 26.90
CA THR A 57 -10.23 13.03 27.25
C THR A 57 -10.47 11.72 27.99
N ILE A 58 -9.88 10.64 27.48
CA ILE A 58 -9.81 9.34 28.15
C ILE A 58 -8.48 9.27 28.88
N SER A 59 -8.52 9.30 30.21
CA SER A 59 -7.35 9.35 31.08
C SER A 59 -6.45 8.12 30.96
N ALA A 60 -5.19 8.26 31.40
CA ALA A 60 -4.10 7.31 31.17
C ALA A 60 -4.38 5.86 31.63
N ASN A 61 -5.15 5.68 32.70
CA ASN A 61 -5.50 4.35 33.20
C ASN A 61 -6.83 3.83 32.64
N ASP A 62 -7.62 4.68 31.99
CA ASP A 62 -8.96 4.34 31.54
C ASP A 62 -8.98 3.80 30.10
N THR A 63 -10.04 3.07 29.77
CA THR A 63 -10.29 2.53 28.44
C THR A 63 -11.59 3.08 27.89
N PHE A 64 -11.57 3.59 26.67
CA PHE A 64 -12.77 3.78 25.86
C PHE A 64 -13.01 2.54 25.00
N LEU A 65 -14.10 1.83 25.27
CA LEU A 65 -14.50 0.62 24.56
C LEU A 65 -15.73 0.92 23.71
N ALA A 66 -15.66 0.57 22.43
CA ALA A 66 -16.76 0.70 21.51
C ALA A 66 -17.01 -0.63 20.79
N ASP A 67 -17.97 -1.40 21.31
CA ASP A 67 -18.26 -2.79 20.94
C ASP A 67 -19.69 -2.98 20.41
N SER A 68 -20.33 -1.90 19.97
CA SER A 68 -21.67 -1.88 19.35
C SER A 68 -21.70 -0.87 18.19
N ASP A 69 -22.64 -1.02 17.26
CA ASP A 69 -22.79 -0.12 16.12
C ASP A 69 -23.46 1.19 16.57
N TYR A 70 -22.85 2.34 16.29
CA TYR A 70 -23.46 3.68 16.49
C TYR A 70 -22.74 4.75 15.67
N THR A 71 -23.38 5.92 15.54
CA THR A 71 -22.73 7.12 15.02
C THR A 71 -22.35 8.06 16.16
N LEU A 72 -21.12 8.53 16.19
CA LEU A 72 -20.69 9.66 17.02
C LEU A 72 -20.53 10.88 16.12
N VAL A 73 -21.47 11.81 16.26
CA VAL A 73 -21.41 13.15 15.68
C VAL A 73 -20.62 14.04 16.63
N ILE A 74 -19.60 14.71 16.11
CA ILE A 74 -18.69 15.54 16.90
C ILE A 74 -18.80 16.98 16.40
N SER A 75 -19.10 17.89 17.32
CA SER A 75 -19.22 19.31 16.97
C SER A 75 -17.93 19.90 16.42
N GLU A 76 -18.08 21.00 15.69
CA GLU A 76 -16.95 21.70 15.08
C GLU A 76 -15.84 22.01 16.09
N ALA A 77 -14.59 21.82 15.65
CA ALA A 77 -13.38 22.14 16.40
C ALA A 77 -13.20 21.37 17.73
N LYS A 78 -13.94 20.28 17.96
CA LYS A 78 -13.76 19.42 19.14
C LYS A 78 -12.75 18.32 18.92
N LEU A 79 -11.99 17.99 19.96
CA LEU A 79 -10.91 17.01 19.97
C LEU A 79 -11.24 15.85 20.91
N ILE A 80 -10.99 14.63 20.45
CA ILE A 80 -10.93 13.45 21.31
C ILE A 80 -9.46 13.16 21.61
N THR A 81 -9.09 13.14 22.89
CA THR A 81 -7.75 12.80 23.37
C THR A 81 -7.78 11.46 24.10
N ILE A 82 -6.90 10.54 23.72
CA ILE A 82 -6.74 9.23 24.37
C ILE A 82 -5.36 9.21 25.02
N ALA A 83 -5.33 9.32 26.34
CA ALA A 83 -4.13 9.09 27.15
C ALA A 83 -4.01 7.61 27.57
N GLY A 84 -5.13 6.93 27.78
CA GLY A 84 -5.18 5.50 28.12
C GLY A 84 -5.35 4.61 26.91
N LYS A 85 -6.45 3.85 26.87
CA LYS A 85 -6.75 2.92 25.78
C LYS A 85 -7.98 3.33 24.99
N ILE A 86 -7.94 3.15 23.68
CA ILE A 86 -9.12 3.12 22.80
C ILE A 86 -9.20 1.75 22.12
N ASP A 87 -10.36 1.11 22.22
CA ASP A 87 -10.65 -0.20 21.63
C ASP A 87 -11.98 -0.16 20.90
N ILE A 88 -11.93 -0.03 19.57
CA ILE A 88 -13.10 -0.04 18.70
C ILE A 88 -13.18 -1.39 18.01
N ASN A 89 -14.27 -2.11 18.22
CA ASN A 89 -14.54 -3.41 17.62
C ASN A 89 -16.05 -3.62 17.46
N ALA A 90 -16.67 -2.83 16.61
CA ALA A 90 -18.11 -2.94 16.32
C ALA A 90 -18.43 -4.23 15.54
N PRO A 91 -19.65 -4.78 15.67
CA PRO A 91 -20.09 -5.89 14.83
C PRO A 91 -20.14 -5.55 13.34
N LYS A 92 -20.51 -4.32 12.97
CA LYS A 92 -20.59 -3.85 11.58
C LYS A 92 -19.78 -2.59 11.33
N GLU A 93 -20.07 -1.51 12.05
CA GLU A 93 -19.41 -0.21 11.87
C GLU A 93 -19.71 0.73 13.04
N ILE A 94 -18.68 1.44 13.52
CA ILE A 94 -18.82 2.69 14.26
C ILE A 94 -18.40 3.84 13.36
N LEU A 95 -19.23 4.88 13.27
CA LEU A 95 -18.98 6.06 12.45
C LEU A 95 -18.68 7.28 13.31
N PHE A 96 -17.52 7.90 13.16
CA PHE A 96 -17.18 9.20 13.71
C PHE A 96 -17.24 10.26 12.59
N THR A 97 -18.05 11.29 12.77
CA THR A 97 -18.27 12.34 11.76
C THR A 97 -18.51 13.72 12.38
N SER A 98 -18.46 14.80 11.58
CA SER A 98 -18.89 16.13 12.04
C SER A 98 -20.42 16.28 12.05
N ASP A 99 -20.90 17.30 12.77
CA ASP A 99 -22.30 17.73 12.85
C ASP A 99 -22.85 18.32 11.54
N SER A 100 -21.98 18.83 10.67
CA SER A 100 -22.30 19.29 9.32
C SER A 100 -21.26 18.81 8.31
N PRO A 101 -21.30 17.51 7.93
CA PRO A 101 -20.35 16.87 7.02
C PRO A 101 -20.03 17.70 5.77
N GLY A 102 -18.76 18.01 5.57
CA GLY A 102 -18.26 18.79 4.43
C GLY A 102 -18.37 20.32 4.58
N SER A 103 -19.00 20.80 5.65
CA SER A 103 -19.08 22.23 6.01
C SER A 103 -18.37 22.53 7.33
N SER A 104 -18.48 21.64 8.32
CA SER A 104 -17.76 21.67 9.60
C SER A 104 -16.87 20.43 9.75
N TYR A 105 -15.84 20.57 10.58
CA TYR A 105 -14.87 19.52 10.87
C TYR A 105 -14.51 19.51 12.36
N PHE A 106 -14.51 18.34 12.98
CA PHE A 106 -13.93 18.18 14.31
C PHE A 106 -12.40 18.10 14.21
N LYS A 107 -11.67 18.46 15.28
CA LYS A 107 -10.19 18.53 15.26
C LYS A 107 -9.52 17.19 15.02
N GLY A 108 -10.21 16.08 15.26
CA GLY A 108 -9.72 14.71 15.05
C GLY A 108 -9.54 13.93 16.35
N ILE A 109 -8.65 12.94 16.31
CA ILE A 109 -8.29 12.11 17.47
C ILE A 109 -6.80 12.30 17.75
N ARG A 110 -6.44 12.50 19.02
CA ARG A 110 -5.06 12.56 19.49
C ARG A 110 -4.79 11.39 20.42
N LEU A 111 -3.83 10.55 20.06
CA LEU A 111 -3.35 9.45 20.90
C LEU A 111 -2.04 9.91 21.54
N GLU A 112 -2.02 10.03 22.86
CA GLU A 112 -0.83 10.45 23.60
C GLU A 112 0.24 9.36 23.68
N GLU A 113 1.44 9.74 24.08
CA GLU A 113 2.52 8.80 24.39
C GLU A 113 2.06 7.77 25.45
N GLY A 114 2.34 6.49 25.21
CA GLY A 114 1.88 5.38 26.05
C GLY A 114 0.45 4.90 25.79
N ALA A 115 -0.36 5.62 25.00
CA ALA A 115 -1.72 5.18 24.70
C ALA A 115 -1.75 3.89 23.87
N ILE A 116 -2.80 3.10 24.01
CA ILE A 116 -3.01 1.87 23.22
C ILE A 116 -4.22 2.08 22.33
N ALA A 117 -4.08 1.84 21.03
CA ALA A 117 -5.16 2.06 20.07
C ALA A 117 -5.41 0.84 19.18
N SER A 118 -6.66 0.37 19.20
CA SER A 118 -7.17 -0.70 18.35
C SER A 118 -8.45 -0.25 17.64
N PHE A 119 -8.47 -0.37 16.31
CA PHE A 119 -9.60 0.00 15.47
C PHE A 119 -9.99 -1.16 14.56
N ASN A 120 -11.19 -1.69 14.71
CA ASN A 120 -11.79 -2.67 13.81
C ASN A 120 -13.25 -2.29 13.53
N HIS A 121 -13.64 -2.29 12.25
CA HIS A 121 -14.94 -1.76 11.80
C HIS A 121 -15.15 -0.30 12.24
N PHE A 122 -14.10 0.52 12.11
CA PHE A 122 -14.13 1.93 12.45
C PHE A 122 -14.17 2.78 11.19
N LYS A 123 -15.06 3.76 11.12
CA LYS A 123 -15.12 4.74 10.06
C LYS A 123 -14.99 6.15 10.62
N MET A 124 -14.09 6.93 10.05
CA MET A 124 -13.93 8.34 10.38
C MET A 124 -13.97 9.19 9.10
N VAL A 125 -14.89 10.14 9.08
CA VAL A 125 -15.06 11.09 7.96
C VAL A 125 -15.23 12.52 8.46
N TYR A 126 -14.85 13.50 7.65
CA TYR A 126 -15.04 14.93 7.97
C TYR A 126 -14.46 15.36 9.32
N GLY A 127 -13.28 14.85 9.66
CA GLY A 127 -12.50 15.28 10.83
C GLY A 127 -11.12 15.82 10.47
N GLY A 128 -10.31 16.04 11.51
CA GLY A 128 -8.93 16.51 11.40
C GLY A 128 -7.86 15.40 11.44
N GLY A 129 -8.25 14.16 11.17
CA GLY A 129 -7.36 12.99 11.19
C GLY A 129 -6.96 12.50 12.59
N ILE A 130 -6.05 11.53 12.63
CA ILE A 130 -5.53 10.90 13.86
C ILE A 130 -4.06 11.26 14.05
N ARG A 131 -3.74 11.96 15.14
CA ARG A 131 -2.36 12.22 15.56
C ARG A 131 -1.94 11.14 16.56
N SER A 132 -1.06 10.24 16.13
CA SER A 132 -0.54 9.14 16.94
C SER A 132 0.86 9.49 17.48
N LEU A 133 0.93 9.78 18.78
CA LEU A 133 2.19 9.90 19.52
C LEU A 133 2.61 8.59 20.18
N ASN A 134 1.71 7.61 20.20
CA ASN A 134 1.91 6.33 20.85
C ASN A 134 2.74 5.33 20.03
N GLU A 135 3.08 4.21 20.66
CA GLU A 135 3.84 3.11 20.09
C GLU A 135 2.95 1.95 19.59
N ALA A 136 1.76 1.79 20.16
CA ALA A 136 0.87 0.63 19.96
C ALA A 136 -0.40 1.01 19.19
N PHE A 137 -0.38 0.81 17.87
CA PHE A 137 -1.49 1.14 16.99
C PHE A 137 -1.82 -0.03 16.05
N THR A 138 -3.06 -0.49 16.08
CA THR A 138 -3.59 -1.47 15.13
C THR A 138 -4.91 -0.99 14.53
N MET A 139 -5.06 -1.12 13.21
CA MET A 139 -6.30 -0.83 12.50
C MET A 139 -6.59 -1.91 11.46
N ASN A 140 -7.83 -2.38 11.40
CA ASN A 140 -8.28 -3.39 10.44
C ASN A 140 -9.71 -3.11 9.98
N ASN A 141 -10.09 -3.51 8.76
CA ASN A 141 -11.46 -3.42 8.25
C ASN A 141 -12.13 -2.06 8.52
N SER A 142 -11.39 -0.96 8.28
CA SER A 142 -11.77 0.38 8.74
C SER A 142 -11.59 1.41 7.61
N GLU A 143 -12.17 2.60 7.76
CA GLU A 143 -12.11 3.67 6.77
C GLU A 143 -11.74 5.02 7.40
N ILE A 144 -10.75 5.72 6.83
CA ILE A 144 -10.41 7.11 7.16
C ILE A 144 -10.42 7.93 5.88
N SER A 145 -11.51 8.65 5.63
CA SER A 145 -11.74 9.37 4.36
C SER A 145 -12.18 10.81 4.60
N TYR A 146 -12.05 11.68 3.61
CA TYR A 146 -12.53 13.07 3.63
C TYR A 146 -12.06 13.90 4.84
N GLN A 147 -10.89 13.58 5.40
CA GLN A 147 -10.30 14.37 6.49
C GLN A 147 -9.83 15.72 5.94
N TYR A 148 -10.13 16.82 6.62
CA TYR A 148 -9.84 18.19 6.19
C TYR A 148 -8.62 18.82 6.88
N GLY A 149 -7.84 17.99 7.58
CA GLY A 149 -6.69 18.45 8.36
C GLY A 149 -7.12 19.11 9.67
N GLY A 150 -6.31 18.92 10.71
CA GLY A 150 -6.61 19.39 12.05
C GLY A 150 -5.48 18.99 12.99
N THR A 151 -5.75 18.11 13.95
CA THR A 151 -4.72 17.58 14.87
C THR A 151 -3.62 16.82 14.12
N SER A 152 -3.97 16.16 13.01
CA SER A 152 -3.01 15.47 12.16
C SER A 152 -2.63 16.32 10.96
N THR A 153 -1.32 16.50 10.75
CA THR A 153 -0.76 17.38 9.71
C THR A 153 0.14 16.65 8.70
N GLY A 154 0.69 15.50 9.08
CA GLY A 154 1.57 14.68 8.22
C GLY A 154 0.84 13.67 7.32
N GLY A 155 -0.43 13.39 7.63
CA GLY A 155 -1.32 12.46 6.94
C GLY A 155 -2.67 12.39 7.65
N ALA A 156 -3.66 11.70 7.09
CA ALA A 156 -4.94 11.45 7.74
C ALA A 156 -4.73 10.64 9.03
N ILE A 157 -3.69 9.80 9.06
CA ILE A 157 -3.06 9.32 10.29
C ILE A 157 -1.57 9.71 10.27
N ASN A 158 -1.09 10.38 11.31
CA ASN A 158 0.31 10.74 11.45
C ASN A 158 0.95 10.07 12.66
N PHE A 159 1.97 9.26 12.41
CA PHE A 159 2.69 8.48 13.43
C PHE A 159 3.97 9.18 13.86
N SER A 160 4.26 9.14 15.16
CA SER A 160 5.49 9.72 15.72
C SER A 160 6.54 8.69 16.13
N ARG A 161 6.15 7.42 16.31
CA ARG A 161 7.00 6.33 16.80
C ARG A 161 6.30 4.98 16.64
N GLY A 162 6.99 3.90 17.00
CA GLY A 162 6.43 2.55 17.07
C GLY A 162 6.36 1.83 15.72
N ASN A 163 5.64 0.70 15.74
CA ASN A 163 5.46 -0.19 14.60
C ASN A 163 3.97 -0.34 14.28
N PRO A 164 3.29 0.72 13.80
CA PRO A 164 1.85 0.68 13.57
C PRO A 164 1.48 -0.37 12.52
N ILE A 165 0.31 -0.98 12.67
CA ILE A 165 -0.20 -2.00 11.74
C ILE A 165 -1.58 -1.56 11.21
N ILE A 166 -1.72 -1.43 9.90
CA ILE A 166 -2.99 -1.11 9.23
C ILE A 166 -3.25 -2.12 8.13
N LYS A 167 -4.39 -2.81 8.19
CA LYS A 167 -4.77 -3.82 7.18
C LYS A 167 -6.19 -3.64 6.68
N ASN A 168 -6.45 -4.12 5.46
CA ASN A 168 -7.80 -4.27 4.89
C ASN A 168 -8.68 -3.01 5.05
N SER A 169 -8.07 -1.84 4.94
CA SER A 169 -8.71 -0.55 5.26
C SER A 169 -8.73 0.38 4.06
N ILE A 170 -9.56 1.42 4.15
CA ILE A 170 -9.84 2.36 3.07
C ILE A 170 -9.40 3.77 3.47
N PHE A 171 -8.76 4.47 2.54
CA PHE A 171 -8.40 5.88 2.70
C PHE A 171 -8.73 6.65 1.42
N LYS A 172 -9.68 7.59 1.48
CA LYS A 172 -10.09 8.33 0.28
C LYS A 172 -10.17 9.82 0.48
N PHE A 173 -9.74 10.56 -0.52
CA PHE A 173 -9.98 12.01 -0.65
C PHE A 173 -9.62 12.82 0.60
N ASN A 174 -8.61 12.36 1.34
CA ASN A 174 -8.09 13.09 2.47
C ASN A 174 -7.33 14.32 1.97
N LYS A 175 -7.47 15.44 2.68
CA LYS A 175 -6.76 16.69 2.39
C LYS A 175 -5.24 16.51 2.40
N THR A 176 -4.75 15.71 3.34
CA THR A 176 -3.34 15.30 3.50
C THR A 176 -3.09 13.89 2.95
N PRO A 177 -1.84 13.37 2.92
CA PRO A 177 -1.56 11.95 2.66
C PRO A 177 -2.44 11.01 3.49
N ALA A 178 -2.63 9.75 3.10
CA ALA A 178 -3.35 8.77 3.90
C ALA A 178 -2.64 8.52 5.24
N VAL A 179 -1.33 8.25 5.16
CA VAL A 179 -0.48 8.03 6.33
C VAL A 179 0.87 8.75 6.17
N GLY A 180 1.48 9.13 7.29
CA GLY A 180 2.86 9.58 7.27
C GLY A 180 3.55 9.67 8.62
N SER A 181 4.87 9.85 8.60
CA SER A 181 5.72 10.11 9.77
C SER A 181 6.78 11.18 9.46
N GLY A 182 7.38 11.76 10.51
CA GLY A 182 8.42 12.77 10.37
C GLY A 182 9.75 12.18 9.87
N ALA A 183 10.54 12.99 9.15
CA ALA A 183 11.86 12.57 8.64
C ALA A 183 12.89 12.27 9.75
N ASN A 184 12.63 12.73 10.97
CA ASN A 184 13.44 12.49 12.17
C ASN A 184 12.85 11.41 13.09
N GLN A 185 11.78 10.72 12.67
CA GLN A 185 11.06 9.75 13.47
C GLN A 185 11.26 8.35 12.90
N ALA A 186 11.74 7.42 13.72
CA ALA A 186 11.82 6.01 13.37
C ALA A 186 10.46 5.35 13.53
N VAL A 187 9.75 5.11 12.41
CA VAL A 187 8.42 4.48 12.39
C VAL A 187 8.41 3.37 11.35
N ALA A 188 8.27 2.12 11.80
CA ALA A 188 8.20 0.95 10.94
C ALA A 188 6.75 0.51 10.74
N LEU A 189 6.08 1.15 9.78
CA LEU A 189 4.67 0.87 9.46
C LEU A 189 4.53 -0.47 8.73
N THR A 190 3.55 -1.29 9.15
CA THR A 190 3.01 -2.40 8.35
C THR A 190 1.67 -2.00 7.74
N PHE A 191 1.61 -1.88 6.42
CA PHE A 191 0.46 -1.38 5.66
C PHE A 191 0.07 -2.38 4.57
N GLU A 192 -0.94 -3.21 4.84
CA GLU A 192 -1.25 -4.37 3.98
C GLU A 192 -2.70 -4.40 3.47
N ASN A 193 -2.88 -4.72 2.19
CA ASN A 193 -4.19 -4.95 1.58
C ASN A 193 -5.17 -3.78 1.73
N ASN A 194 -4.67 -2.55 1.76
CA ASN A 194 -5.48 -1.35 1.86
C ASN A 194 -5.84 -0.78 0.48
N HIS A 195 -6.89 0.03 0.43
CA HIS A 195 -7.32 0.74 -0.77
C HIS A 195 -7.24 2.26 -0.56
N LEU A 196 -6.41 2.92 -1.36
CA LEU A 196 -6.13 4.35 -1.33
C LEU A 196 -6.61 5.00 -2.63
N GLU A 197 -7.36 6.08 -2.51
CA GLU A 197 -7.88 6.83 -3.65
C GLU A 197 -7.82 8.34 -3.41
N GLY A 198 -7.07 9.06 -4.25
CA GLY A 198 -7.08 10.52 -4.26
C GLY A 198 -6.72 11.18 -2.93
N ASN A 199 -5.88 10.57 -2.09
CA ASN A 199 -5.41 11.25 -0.88
C ASN A 199 -4.45 12.40 -1.23
N ASN A 200 -4.28 13.34 -0.30
CA ASN A 200 -3.53 14.58 -0.47
C ASN A 200 -4.18 15.59 -1.44
N GLN A 201 -5.48 15.85 -1.23
CA GLN A 201 -6.27 16.81 -2.02
C GLN A 201 -5.77 18.27 -1.95
N GLU A 202 -4.86 18.61 -1.02
CA GLU A 202 -4.13 19.89 -1.05
C GLU A 202 -3.19 20.04 -2.25
N ASN A 203 -2.97 18.96 -3.01
CA ASN A 203 -1.91 18.88 -3.99
C ASN A 203 -0.55 19.29 -3.38
N SER A 204 -0.33 18.95 -2.11
CA SER A 204 0.94 19.24 -1.46
C SER A 204 2.03 18.31 -2.05
N ASN A 205 3.29 18.71 -2.01
CA ASN A 205 4.41 17.92 -2.55
C ASN A 205 4.73 16.70 -1.65
N ARG A 206 3.77 15.79 -1.52
CA ARG A 206 3.81 14.60 -0.66
C ARG A 206 3.05 13.45 -1.37
N PRO A 207 3.49 12.21 -1.23
CA PRO A 207 2.76 11.06 -1.75
C PRO A 207 1.52 10.72 -0.90
N GLN A 208 0.72 9.75 -1.34
CA GLN A 208 -0.39 9.20 -0.54
C GLN A 208 0.11 8.42 0.69
N ILE A 209 1.23 7.70 0.58
CA ILE A 209 1.94 7.08 1.71
C ILE A 209 3.28 7.79 1.91
N ASN A 210 3.41 8.59 2.96
CA ASN A 210 4.54 9.50 3.17
C ASN A 210 5.33 9.16 4.44
N MET A 211 6.16 8.12 4.38
CA MET A 211 6.89 7.62 5.54
C MET A 211 8.30 8.20 5.63
N GLY A 212 8.68 8.62 6.84
CA GLY A 212 10.06 8.82 7.24
C GLY A 212 10.82 7.50 7.40
N PRO A 213 12.00 7.52 8.07
CA PRO A 213 12.83 6.34 8.23
C PRO A 213 12.18 5.30 9.14
N SER A 214 12.47 4.02 8.90
CA SER A 214 11.87 2.91 9.66
C SER A 214 12.63 2.54 10.94
N GLY A 215 13.88 2.98 11.09
CA GLY A 215 14.76 2.54 12.17
C GLY A 215 15.23 1.10 11.96
N ASN A 216 15.17 0.29 13.02
CA ASN A 216 15.69 -1.08 13.00
C ASN A 216 14.71 -2.13 12.45
N ASN A 217 13.43 -1.78 12.33
CA ASN A 217 12.41 -2.63 11.73
C ASN A 217 12.08 -2.11 10.32
N PRO A 218 11.61 -2.97 9.41
CA PRO A 218 11.23 -2.53 8.07
C PRO A 218 9.87 -1.84 8.05
N THR A 219 9.75 -0.79 7.23
CA THR A 219 8.44 -0.33 6.75
C THR A 219 7.98 -1.29 5.66
N ILE A 220 6.82 -1.92 5.86
CA ILE A 220 6.22 -2.91 4.97
C ILE A 220 4.97 -2.32 4.33
N ILE A 221 4.94 -2.23 3.01
CA ILE A 221 3.79 -1.76 2.22
C ILE A 221 3.46 -2.84 1.18
N ARG A 222 2.43 -3.63 1.43
CA ARG A 222 2.16 -4.84 0.64
C ARG A 222 0.71 -5.00 0.19
N GLY A 223 0.50 -5.40 -1.07
CA GLY A 223 -0.84 -5.79 -1.54
C GLY A 223 -1.85 -4.65 -1.63
N ASN A 224 -1.40 -3.39 -1.56
CA ASN A 224 -2.29 -2.23 -1.56
C ASN A 224 -2.69 -1.85 -2.99
N THR A 225 -3.86 -1.24 -3.13
CA THR A 225 -4.28 -0.53 -4.34
C THR A 225 -4.19 0.97 -4.07
N ILE A 226 -3.42 1.70 -4.87
CA ILE A 226 -3.14 3.13 -4.71
C ILE A 226 -3.45 3.85 -6.02
N ILE A 227 -4.56 4.58 -6.04
CA ILE A 227 -5.05 5.29 -7.22
C ILE A 227 -4.93 6.78 -6.95
N GLY A 228 -4.16 7.49 -7.77
CA GLY A 228 -4.03 8.93 -7.69
C GLY A 228 -5.18 9.66 -8.36
N ASP A 229 -5.31 10.94 -8.02
CA ASP A 229 -6.22 11.85 -8.71
C ASP A 229 -5.43 12.51 -9.85
N ARG A 230 -5.83 12.24 -11.10
CA ARG A 230 -5.12 12.76 -12.29
C ARG A 230 -5.15 14.28 -12.40
N THR A 231 -6.00 14.97 -11.65
CA THR A 231 -6.01 16.44 -11.59
C THR A 231 -4.91 17.00 -10.69
N LEU A 232 -4.29 16.17 -9.85
CA LEU A 232 -3.26 16.55 -8.89
C LEU A 232 -1.86 16.20 -9.40
N THR A 233 -1.06 17.22 -9.70
CA THR A 233 0.27 17.06 -10.30
C THR A 233 1.41 16.85 -9.30
N ARG A 234 1.18 17.02 -7.99
CA ARG A 234 2.25 17.01 -6.97
C ARG A 234 2.24 15.76 -6.09
N VAL A 235 1.22 14.92 -6.20
CA VAL A 235 0.95 13.79 -5.32
C VAL A 235 1.54 12.48 -5.87
N GLY A 236 2.56 11.92 -5.20
CA GLY A 236 3.10 10.59 -5.54
C GLY A 236 2.32 9.42 -4.93
N GLY A 237 2.67 8.19 -5.30
CA GLY A 237 2.09 6.98 -4.71
C GLY A 237 2.67 6.67 -3.33
N ILE A 238 3.93 6.23 -3.29
CA ILE A 238 4.64 5.82 -2.08
C ILE A 238 5.99 6.53 -1.95
N SER A 239 6.30 7.07 -0.77
CA SER A 239 7.67 7.43 -0.37
C SER A 239 8.02 6.85 0.99
N VAL A 240 9.22 6.25 1.07
CA VAL A 240 9.86 5.85 2.33
C VAL A 240 11.26 6.45 2.35
N SER A 241 11.48 7.46 3.20
CA SER A 241 12.66 8.33 3.09
C SER A 241 13.45 8.47 4.38
N SER A 242 14.77 8.41 4.28
CA SER A 242 15.70 8.75 5.37
C SER A 242 16.53 9.98 5.04
N LEU A 243 15.89 11.14 5.15
CA LEU A 243 16.50 12.42 4.79
C LEU A 243 17.59 12.88 5.77
N LEU A 244 17.62 12.29 6.97
CA LEU A 244 18.56 12.61 8.06
C LEU A 244 19.53 11.47 8.39
N GLY A 245 19.58 10.41 7.56
CA GLY A 245 20.52 9.29 7.72
C GLY A 245 20.18 8.28 8.81
N VAL A 246 18.98 8.34 9.36
CA VAL A 246 18.44 7.29 10.24
C VAL A 246 18.33 5.97 9.48
N PRO A 247 18.63 4.80 10.08
CA PRO A 247 18.44 3.52 9.40
C PRO A 247 17.04 3.37 8.80
N ASN A 248 16.99 2.85 7.58
CA ASN A 248 15.76 2.71 6.84
C ASN A 248 15.76 1.42 6.01
N GLU A 249 14.72 0.62 6.19
CA GLU A 249 14.47 -0.58 5.42
C GLU A 249 13.04 -0.54 4.87
N ALA A 250 12.90 -0.48 3.55
CA ALA A 250 11.60 -0.43 2.88
C ALA A 250 11.31 -1.74 2.16
N ILE A 251 10.17 -2.37 2.44
CA ILE A 251 9.68 -3.57 1.78
C ILE A 251 8.35 -3.22 1.10
N ILE A 252 8.39 -3.00 -0.22
CA ILE A 252 7.25 -2.55 -1.02
C ILE A 252 6.90 -3.63 -2.03
N GLU A 253 5.85 -4.40 -1.78
CA GLU A 253 5.59 -5.64 -2.49
C GLU A 253 4.15 -5.78 -3.01
N ASN A 254 3.98 -6.26 -4.24
CA ASN A 254 2.68 -6.65 -4.79
C ASN A 254 1.60 -5.55 -4.72
N ASN A 255 1.98 -4.28 -4.80
CA ASN A 255 1.03 -3.17 -4.84
C ASN A 255 0.62 -2.85 -6.28
N THR A 256 -0.60 -2.35 -6.45
CA THR A 256 -1.06 -1.73 -7.71
C THR A 256 -1.10 -0.22 -7.52
N ILE A 257 -0.27 0.51 -8.27
CA ILE A 257 -0.06 1.96 -8.11
C ILE A 257 -0.28 2.64 -9.45
N ARG A 258 -1.30 3.50 -9.54
CA ARG A 258 -1.61 4.18 -10.80
C ARG A 258 -2.06 5.61 -10.63
N ASP A 259 -1.91 6.39 -11.69
CA ASP A 259 -2.46 7.75 -11.79
C ASP A 259 -1.92 8.74 -10.75
N ASN A 260 -0.73 8.50 -10.21
CA ASN A 260 -0.02 9.45 -9.33
C ASN A 260 1.04 10.26 -10.11
N ARG A 261 1.66 11.23 -9.46
CA ARG A 261 2.83 11.96 -10.01
C ARG A 261 4.00 11.05 -10.31
N TYR A 262 4.25 10.10 -9.43
CA TYR A 262 5.28 9.07 -9.49
C TYR A 262 4.77 7.86 -8.72
N GLY A 263 5.30 6.68 -9.02
CA GLY A 263 4.86 5.44 -8.38
C GLY A 263 5.45 5.26 -6.98
N ILE A 264 6.74 4.90 -6.92
CA ILE A 264 7.49 4.61 -5.69
C ILE A 264 8.73 5.49 -5.63
N THR A 265 9.06 5.99 -4.43
CA THR A 265 10.34 6.65 -4.17
C THR A 265 10.97 6.15 -2.86
N ILE A 266 12.29 5.91 -2.91
CA ILE A 266 13.13 5.78 -1.71
C ILE A 266 14.19 6.88 -1.80
N SER A 267 14.30 7.70 -0.75
CA SER A 267 15.18 8.88 -0.77
C SER A 267 16.00 9.07 0.50
N GLY A 268 17.14 9.75 0.36
CA GLY A 268 18.00 10.17 1.46
C GLY A 268 19.28 9.34 1.58
N SER A 269 19.53 8.73 2.74
CA SER A 269 20.72 7.92 3.01
C SER A 269 20.39 6.72 3.89
N ASN A 270 21.38 5.85 4.16
CA ASN A 270 21.26 4.69 5.05
C ASN A 270 20.00 3.84 4.80
N SER A 271 19.67 3.64 3.52
CA SER A 271 18.43 3.02 3.07
C SER A 271 18.73 1.74 2.30
N LYS A 272 18.07 0.65 2.66
CA LYS A 272 18.09 -0.63 1.93
C LYS A 272 16.66 -1.12 1.75
N GLY A 273 16.44 -2.16 0.96
CA GLY A 273 15.08 -2.70 0.86
C GLY A 273 14.80 -3.52 -0.37
N LYS A 274 13.50 -3.69 -0.61
CA LYS A 274 12.93 -4.51 -1.68
C LYS A 274 11.74 -3.80 -2.30
N ILE A 275 11.69 -3.77 -3.63
CA ILE A 275 10.55 -3.34 -4.43
C ILE A 275 10.22 -4.49 -5.37
N ILE A 276 9.24 -5.33 -5.01
CA ILE A 276 9.02 -6.62 -5.69
C ILE A 276 7.57 -6.81 -6.13
N GLY A 277 7.34 -7.23 -7.38
CA GLY A 277 6.02 -7.68 -7.83
C GLY A 277 4.96 -6.59 -7.96
N ASN A 278 5.35 -5.31 -7.95
CA ASN A 278 4.40 -4.20 -8.03
C ASN A 278 3.96 -3.96 -9.48
N ILE A 279 2.72 -3.48 -9.66
CA ILE A 279 2.19 -3.00 -10.93
C ILE A 279 2.08 -1.48 -10.84
N LEU A 280 2.82 -0.77 -11.69
CA LEU A 280 2.90 0.68 -11.72
C LEU A 280 2.48 1.20 -13.09
N GLU A 281 1.35 1.91 -13.16
CA GLU A 281 0.76 2.30 -14.44
C GLU A 281 0.38 3.79 -14.47
N ASN A 282 0.81 4.49 -15.52
CA ASN A 282 0.41 5.87 -15.80
C ASN A 282 0.66 6.82 -14.61
N ASN A 283 1.76 6.61 -13.88
CA ASN A 283 2.19 7.50 -12.81
C ASN A 283 2.92 8.71 -13.42
N ASN A 284 2.15 9.58 -14.08
CA ASN A 284 2.62 10.67 -14.93
C ASN A 284 1.75 11.94 -14.84
N THR A 285 1.12 12.20 -13.70
CA THR A 285 0.25 13.39 -13.56
C THR A 285 1.03 14.70 -13.65
N GLU A 286 2.30 14.71 -13.21
CA GLU A 286 3.26 15.76 -13.56
C GLU A 286 3.81 15.50 -14.96
N THR A 287 3.77 16.52 -15.82
CA THR A 287 4.21 16.41 -17.22
C THR A 287 5.63 16.91 -17.42
N ASN A 288 6.17 17.67 -16.46
CA ASN A 288 7.57 18.07 -16.48
C ASN A 288 8.45 16.94 -15.92
N PRO A 289 9.29 16.29 -16.74
CA PRO A 289 10.09 15.14 -16.32
C PRO A 289 11.17 15.49 -15.27
N SER A 290 11.55 16.77 -15.13
CA SER A 290 12.46 17.23 -14.07
C SER A 290 11.78 17.31 -12.70
N ASN A 291 10.46 17.38 -12.66
CA ASN A 291 9.69 17.46 -11.43
C ASN A 291 9.19 16.09 -10.96
N GLY A 292 9.09 15.07 -11.80
CA GLY A 292 8.58 13.76 -11.38
C GLY A 292 8.29 12.84 -12.56
N GLY A 293 7.36 11.92 -12.37
CA GLY A 293 6.93 10.98 -13.42
C GLY A 293 7.68 9.66 -13.45
N SER A 294 8.53 9.35 -12.47
CA SER A 294 9.16 8.03 -12.41
C SER A 294 8.17 6.96 -11.94
N GLY A 295 8.19 5.79 -12.57
CA GLY A 295 7.59 4.59 -12.00
C GLY A 295 8.23 4.29 -10.65
N ILE A 296 9.56 4.15 -10.63
CA ILE A 296 10.35 4.03 -9.40
C ILE A 296 11.50 5.03 -9.42
N SER A 297 11.69 5.78 -8.34
CA SER A 297 12.82 6.69 -8.15
C SER A 297 13.63 6.32 -6.92
N ILE A 298 14.91 6.03 -7.11
CA ILE A 298 15.88 5.83 -6.04
C ILE A 298 16.81 7.04 -6.02
N TYR A 299 16.73 7.85 -4.97
CA TYR A 299 17.52 9.08 -4.82
C TYR A 299 18.34 9.02 -3.54
N LEU A 300 19.59 8.56 -3.63
CA LEU A 300 20.40 8.31 -2.44
C LEU A 300 21.75 9.04 -2.52
N ALA A 301 21.86 10.17 -1.82
CA ALA A 301 23.06 11.02 -1.87
C ALA A 301 24.31 10.33 -1.31
N SER A 302 24.13 9.50 -0.28
CA SER A 302 25.19 8.72 0.36
C SER A 302 24.57 7.49 1.01
N ASN A 303 25.13 6.32 0.78
CA ASN A 303 24.62 5.08 1.37
C ASN A 303 25.80 4.12 1.58
N PRO A 304 25.81 3.26 2.61
CA PRO A 304 26.74 2.16 2.66
C PRO A 304 26.60 1.28 1.41
N ALA A 305 27.70 0.88 0.79
CA ALA A 305 27.68 0.00 -0.37
C ALA A 305 27.07 -1.39 -0.09
N THR A 306 26.86 -1.74 1.18
CA THR A 306 26.14 -2.96 1.61
C THR A 306 24.62 -2.79 1.63
N ASN A 307 24.11 -1.56 1.56
CA ASN A 307 22.69 -1.24 1.61
C ASN A 307 22.14 -1.17 0.18
N PHE A 308 21.75 -2.32 -0.35
CA PHE A 308 21.13 -2.44 -1.66
C PHE A 308 19.61 -2.31 -1.60
N ILE A 309 19.05 -1.85 -2.72
CA ILE A 309 17.62 -1.94 -3.00
C ILE A 309 17.43 -2.93 -4.14
N ASP A 310 16.83 -4.08 -3.81
CA ASP A 310 16.46 -5.11 -4.77
C ASP A 310 15.15 -4.73 -5.47
N ILE A 311 15.13 -4.70 -6.79
CA ILE A 311 13.97 -4.31 -7.60
C ILE A 311 13.68 -5.42 -8.60
N PHE A 312 12.70 -6.29 -8.29
CA PHE A 312 12.41 -7.50 -9.09
C PHE A 312 10.94 -7.68 -9.41
N ASP A 313 10.65 -8.36 -10.51
CA ASP A 313 9.32 -8.82 -10.92
C ASP A 313 8.26 -7.69 -11.02
N ASN A 314 8.67 -6.42 -11.12
CA ASN A 314 7.75 -5.29 -11.23
C ASN A 314 7.30 -5.07 -12.67
N GLN A 315 6.11 -4.53 -12.85
CA GLN A 315 5.59 -4.09 -14.14
C GLN A 315 5.44 -2.58 -14.12
N ILE A 316 6.13 -1.88 -15.02
CA ILE A 316 6.24 -0.42 -15.00
C ILE A 316 5.84 0.11 -16.37
N ARG A 317 4.70 0.82 -16.42
CA ARG A 317 4.09 1.25 -17.68
C ARG A 317 3.65 2.72 -17.67
N GLY A 318 3.82 3.39 -18.81
CA GLY A 318 3.20 4.69 -19.09
C GLY A 318 3.67 5.84 -18.19
N SER A 319 4.76 5.68 -17.44
CA SER A 319 5.35 6.75 -16.62
C SER A 319 6.25 7.66 -17.48
N LEU A 320 6.71 8.81 -17.01
CA LEU A 320 7.70 9.62 -17.75
C LEU A 320 9.09 8.97 -17.77
N TRP A 321 9.39 8.21 -16.72
CA TRP A 321 10.59 7.39 -16.57
C TRP A 321 10.19 6.03 -16.00
N GLY A 322 10.83 4.95 -16.42
CA GLY A 322 10.62 3.63 -15.81
C GLY A 322 11.23 3.60 -14.42
N ILE A 323 12.56 3.49 -14.35
CA ILE A 323 13.34 3.60 -13.12
C ILE A 323 14.36 4.72 -13.27
N THR A 324 14.48 5.56 -12.24
CA THR A 324 15.56 6.54 -12.10
C THR A 324 16.43 6.17 -10.90
N ASN A 325 17.73 6.00 -11.12
CA ASN A 325 18.73 5.72 -10.09
C ASN A 325 19.69 6.91 -9.97
N ILE A 326 19.58 7.69 -8.91
CA ILE A 326 20.12 9.05 -8.85
C ILE A 326 21.04 9.18 -7.64
N GLU A 327 22.17 9.86 -7.85
CA GLU A 327 23.25 10.12 -6.88
C GLU A 327 24.17 8.92 -6.58
N LYS A 328 25.33 9.22 -6.00
CA LYS A 328 26.43 8.27 -5.74
C LYS A 328 26.14 7.20 -4.68
N GLY A 329 25.13 7.39 -3.83
CA GLY A 329 24.73 6.40 -2.82
C GLY A 329 23.66 5.43 -3.31
N ALA A 330 23.25 5.52 -4.57
CA ALA A 330 22.17 4.72 -5.10
C ALA A 330 22.69 3.36 -5.60
N PHE A 331 22.65 2.37 -4.70
CA PHE A 331 23.01 0.98 -4.97
C PHE A 331 21.74 0.15 -5.18
N ILE A 332 21.47 -0.20 -6.45
CA ILE A 332 20.30 -0.98 -6.83
C ILE A 332 20.72 -2.30 -7.48
N ASN A 333 19.86 -3.29 -7.34
CA ASN A 333 19.98 -4.57 -8.00
C ASN A 333 18.69 -4.86 -8.75
N LEU A 334 18.80 -4.91 -10.07
CA LEU A 334 17.72 -5.21 -11.00
C LEU A 334 17.81 -6.65 -11.54
N GLY A 335 18.70 -7.49 -11.00
CA GLY A 335 18.77 -8.92 -11.33
C GLY A 335 20.19 -9.40 -11.51
N THR A 336 20.44 -10.66 -11.17
CA THR A 336 21.71 -11.37 -11.28
C THR A 336 21.54 -12.65 -12.11
N ALA A 337 22.65 -13.33 -12.42
CA ALA A 337 22.61 -14.61 -13.13
C ALA A 337 21.85 -15.71 -12.36
N SER A 338 21.87 -15.69 -11.02
CA SER A 338 21.16 -16.66 -10.17
C SER A 338 19.74 -16.20 -9.81
N ARG A 339 19.46 -14.89 -9.88
CA ARG A 339 18.15 -14.31 -9.64
C ARG A 339 17.84 -13.27 -10.72
N PRO A 340 17.25 -13.69 -11.85
CA PRO A 340 16.80 -12.76 -12.88
C PRO A 340 15.87 -11.69 -12.31
N GLY A 341 15.98 -10.49 -12.87
CA GLY A 341 15.21 -9.33 -12.47
C GLY A 341 13.72 -9.47 -12.76
N ASN A 342 13.37 -9.98 -13.94
CA ASN A 342 11.99 -10.12 -14.45
C ASN A 342 11.13 -8.85 -14.37
N ASN A 343 11.73 -7.67 -14.28
CA ASN A 343 10.95 -6.44 -14.41
C ASN A 343 10.49 -6.28 -15.87
N ILE A 344 9.29 -5.73 -16.07
CA ILE A 344 8.69 -5.47 -17.38
C ILE A 344 8.49 -3.98 -17.55
N PHE A 345 8.99 -3.43 -18.65
CA PHE A 345 8.91 -2.02 -19.00
C PHE A 345 8.10 -1.82 -20.28
N SER A 346 7.20 -0.84 -20.27
CA SER A 346 6.40 -0.51 -21.44
C SER A 346 6.07 0.98 -21.49
N ASN A 347 6.39 1.65 -22.60
CA ASN A 347 5.97 3.02 -22.86
C ASN A 347 6.26 4.04 -21.74
N ASN A 348 7.36 3.86 -21.00
CA ASN A 348 7.80 4.87 -20.05
C ASN A 348 8.64 5.90 -20.79
N GLY A 349 8.18 7.14 -20.94
CA GLY A 349 8.86 8.08 -21.80
C GLY A 349 8.44 9.53 -21.67
N ASN A 350 9.33 10.41 -22.12
CA ASN A 350 9.13 11.85 -22.16
C ASN A 350 9.86 12.43 -23.38
N GLY A 351 9.39 13.57 -23.91
CA GLY A 351 9.99 14.21 -25.09
C GLY A 351 9.99 13.35 -26.36
N GLY A 352 9.13 12.33 -26.45
CA GLY A 352 9.10 11.37 -27.56
C GLY A 352 10.13 10.25 -27.46
N VAL A 353 10.87 10.15 -26.35
CA VAL A 353 11.89 9.12 -26.09
C VAL A 353 11.43 8.21 -24.96
N VAL A 354 11.72 6.91 -25.07
CA VAL A 354 11.42 5.89 -24.05
C VAL A 354 12.63 5.72 -23.13
N TYR A 355 12.39 5.74 -21.82
CA TYR A 355 13.38 5.57 -20.78
C TYR A 355 12.92 4.48 -19.80
N ALA A 356 13.38 3.25 -20.01
CA ALA A 356 13.10 2.14 -19.10
C ALA A 356 13.96 2.23 -17.83
N LEU A 357 15.26 2.52 -17.98
CA LEU A 357 16.17 2.81 -16.87
C LEU A 357 17.01 4.03 -17.19
N TYR A 358 17.06 4.97 -16.25
CA TYR A 358 18.02 6.06 -16.26
C TYR A 358 18.96 5.90 -15.06
N ASN A 359 20.17 5.38 -15.28
CA ASN A 359 21.20 5.27 -14.26
C ASN A 359 22.00 6.58 -14.14
N ASN A 360 21.44 7.57 -13.44
CA ASN A 360 22.13 8.82 -13.11
C ASN A 360 23.04 8.70 -11.88
N SER A 361 23.74 7.57 -11.76
CA SER A 361 24.69 7.31 -10.67
C SER A 361 26.03 6.84 -11.25
N VAL A 362 27.08 6.96 -10.45
CA VAL A 362 28.41 6.41 -10.77
C VAL A 362 28.48 4.89 -10.54
N ASN A 363 27.45 4.30 -9.94
CA ASN A 363 27.48 2.92 -9.49
C ASN A 363 27.07 1.97 -10.62
N PRO A 364 27.77 0.83 -10.78
CA PRO A 364 27.33 -0.20 -11.70
C PRO A 364 26.01 -0.80 -11.23
N VAL A 365 25.16 -1.19 -12.18
CA VAL A 365 23.86 -1.81 -11.92
C VAL A 365 23.81 -3.16 -12.61
N SER A 366 23.57 -4.22 -11.82
CA SER A 366 23.23 -5.54 -12.34
C SER A 366 21.74 -5.53 -12.70
N ALA A 367 21.40 -5.70 -13.97
CA ALA A 367 20.05 -5.65 -14.52
C ALA A 367 19.74 -6.87 -15.41
N ILE A 368 20.26 -8.02 -15.02
CA ILE A 368 20.17 -9.27 -15.77
C ILE A 368 18.74 -9.79 -15.76
N GLY A 369 18.23 -10.20 -16.92
CA GLY A 369 16.95 -10.92 -16.99
C GLY A 369 15.69 -10.05 -16.94
N ASN A 370 15.75 -8.79 -17.38
CA ASN A 370 14.59 -7.90 -17.45
C ASN A 370 13.99 -7.83 -18.88
N CYS A 371 12.71 -7.49 -18.97
CA CYS A 371 12.03 -7.14 -20.23
C CYS A 371 11.99 -5.63 -20.42
N TRP A 372 12.85 -5.11 -21.28
CA TRP A 372 13.00 -3.68 -21.50
C TRP A 372 11.95 -3.05 -22.42
N ILE A 373 11.34 -3.85 -23.29
CA ILE A 373 10.26 -3.43 -24.18
C ILE A 373 9.25 -4.57 -24.27
N GLU A 374 8.11 -4.38 -23.62
CA GLU A 374 7.02 -5.35 -23.57
C GLU A 374 6.49 -5.75 -24.96
N ASP A 375 5.95 -6.96 -25.06
CA ASP A 375 5.30 -7.54 -26.24
C ASP A 375 6.17 -7.71 -27.49
N GLN A 376 7.49 -7.60 -27.37
CA GLN A 376 8.40 -7.90 -28.47
C GLN A 376 9.67 -8.60 -28.04
N LYS A 377 10.25 -9.36 -28.98
CA LYS A 377 11.63 -9.80 -28.88
C LYS A 377 12.55 -8.63 -29.23
N SER A 378 13.25 -8.10 -28.23
CA SER A 378 14.19 -7.00 -28.43
C SER A 378 15.55 -7.51 -28.93
N SER A 379 16.23 -6.70 -29.74
CA SER A 379 17.67 -6.81 -30.01
C SER A 379 18.47 -6.06 -28.94
N GLU A 380 19.78 -6.31 -28.87
CA GLU A 380 20.68 -5.57 -27.96
C GLU A 380 20.63 -4.06 -28.19
N GLU A 381 20.59 -3.62 -29.45
CA GLU A 381 20.50 -2.20 -29.80
C GLU A 381 19.19 -1.56 -29.28
N GLN A 382 18.07 -2.27 -29.41
CA GLN A 382 16.78 -1.77 -28.90
C GLN A 382 16.75 -1.68 -27.38
N VAL A 383 17.38 -2.64 -26.68
CA VAL A 383 17.52 -2.61 -25.22
C VAL A 383 18.40 -1.44 -24.79
N GLU A 384 19.54 -1.25 -25.45
CA GLU A 384 20.43 -0.13 -25.16
C GLU A 384 19.73 1.22 -25.31
N ASN A 385 18.93 1.40 -26.35
CA ASN A 385 18.29 2.69 -26.65
C ASN A 385 17.26 3.15 -25.59
N VAL A 386 16.85 2.28 -24.67
CA VAL A 386 15.93 2.61 -23.56
C VAL A 386 16.62 2.65 -22.19
N ILE A 387 17.94 2.50 -22.16
CA ILE A 387 18.78 2.55 -20.95
C ILE A 387 19.77 3.70 -21.07
N VAL A 388 19.82 4.58 -20.08
CA VAL A 388 20.87 5.61 -19.96
C VAL A 388 21.90 5.17 -18.92
N HIS A 389 23.16 5.07 -19.33
CA HIS A 389 24.26 4.58 -18.47
C HIS A 389 25.65 5.05 -18.97
N GLN A 390 26.72 4.35 -18.59
CA GLN A 390 28.12 4.68 -18.92
C GLN A 390 28.36 4.97 -20.42
N LYS A 391 27.66 4.29 -21.33
CA LYS A 391 27.83 4.50 -22.78
C LYS A 391 27.40 5.89 -23.22
N ASP A 392 26.32 6.41 -22.65
CA ASP A 392 25.82 7.76 -22.95
C ASP A 392 26.66 8.84 -22.27
N ASN A 393 27.19 8.52 -21.08
CA ASN A 393 28.05 9.41 -20.32
C ASN A 393 29.08 8.60 -19.51
N ALA A 394 30.36 8.75 -19.86
CA ALA A 394 31.46 8.00 -19.25
C ALA A 394 31.61 8.18 -17.72
N ALA A 395 30.98 9.19 -17.13
CA ALA A 395 30.96 9.40 -15.67
C ALA A 395 29.95 8.50 -14.94
N LEU A 396 29.00 7.89 -15.65
CA LEU A 396 27.96 7.02 -15.09
C LEU A 396 28.45 5.58 -14.96
N GLY A 397 27.80 4.82 -14.09
CA GLY A 397 28.07 3.40 -13.91
C GLY A 397 27.51 2.55 -15.05
N VAL A 398 28.20 1.44 -15.35
CA VAL A 398 27.75 0.47 -16.34
C VAL A 398 26.47 -0.24 -15.90
N VAL A 399 25.60 -0.55 -16.85
CA VAL A 399 24.40 -1.38 -16.61
C VAL A 399 24.64 -2.70 -17.33
N ASP A 400 24.62 -3.80 -16.60
CA ASP A 400 24.65 -5.16 -17.16
C ASP A 400 23.21 -5.64 -17.37
N TYR A 401 22.71 -5.48 -18.59
CA TYR A 401 21.38 -5.92 -19.01
C TYR A 401 21.39 -7.29 -19.72
N SER A 402 22.43 -8.11 -19.52
CA SER A 402 22.54 -9.42 -20.16
C SER A 402 21.34 -10.32 -19.88
N ASN A 403 21.14 -11.31 -20.75
CA ASN A 403 20.01 -12.25 -20.70
C ASN A 403 18.64 -11.55 -20.62
N PHE A 404 18.45 -10.37 -21.24
CA PHE A 404 17.16 -9.69 -21.24
C PHE A 404 16.04 -10.62 -21.75
N LEU A 405 14.98 -10.73 -20.95
CA LEU A 405 13.86 -11.64 -21.18
C LEU A 405 12.65 -10.80 -21.53
N CYS A 406 12.10 -10.92 -22.73
CA CYS A 406 10.74 -10.46 -22.99
C CYS A 406 9.90 -11.67 -23.35
N ASN A 407 8.82 -11.91 -22.60
CA ASN A 407 7.86 -12.93 -22.94
C ASN A 407 7.26 -12.54 -24.29
N ASN A 408 7.62 -13.28 -25.34
CA ASN A 408 6.82 -13.28 -26.54
C ASN A 408 5.40 -13.69 -26.13
N LEU A 409 4.38 -12.96 -26.57
CA LEU A 409 3.00 -13.46 -26.67
C LEU A 409 2.88 -14.63 -27.68
N GLY A 410 3.89 -15.49 -27.75
CA GLY A 410 3.79 -16.85 -28.24
C GLY A 410 3.78 -17.72 -27.00
N THR A 411 2.67 -18.40 -26.73
CA THR A 411 2.58 -19.41 -25.68
C THR A 411 3.80 -20.32 -25.79
N SER A 412 4.76 -20.16 -24.87
CA SER A 412 5.65 -21.27 -24.56
C SER A 412 4.71 -22.35 -24.06
N GLU A 413 4.46 -23.36 -24.91
CA GLU A 413 3.88 -24.61 -24.46
C GLU A 413 4.59 -24.95 -23.16
N VAL A 414 3.84 -24.98 -22.06
CA VAL A 414 4.36 -25.41 -20.76
C VAL A 414 4.92 -26.80 -20.99
N ASN A 415 6.24 -26.88 -21.17
CA ASN A 415 6.96 -28.11 -21.46
C ASN A 415 7.19 -28.87 -20.14
N SER A 416 6.10 -29.02 -19.41
CA SER A 416 5.96 -29.86 -18.22
C SER A 416 5.07 -31.05 -18.58
N LYS A 417 5.28 -31.68 -19.74
CA LYS A 417 4.62 -32.94 -20.08
C LYS A 417 5.25 -34.06 -19.23
N ARG A 418 4.71 -34.28 -18.03
CA ARG A 418 5.03 -35.47 -17.19
C ARG A 418 4.33 -36.75 -17.69
N PHE A 419 3.42 -36.61 -18.64
CA PHE A 419 2.88 -37.72 -19.43
C PHE A 419 2.84 -37.36 -20.92
N ALA A 420 2.97 -38.36 -21.78
CA ALA A 420 2.76 -38.23 -23.22
C ALA A 420 1.38 -38.76 -23.60
N LEU A 421 0.70 -38.07 -24.52
CA LEU A 421 -0.63 -38.44 -24.99
C LEU A 421 -0.63 -38.52 -26.52
N TYR A 422 -0.90 -39.71 -27.07
CA TYR A 422 -0.82 -39.97 -28.51
C TYR A 422 -1.64 -41.21 -28.94
N PRO A 423 -2.15 -41.26 -30.18
CA PRO A 423 -2.24 -40.13 -31.11
C PRO A 423 -3.24 -39.10 -30.59
N ASN A 424 -3.00 -37.85 -30.94
CA ASN A 424 -3.92 -36.76 -30.69
C ASN A 424 -3.78 -35.75 -31.84
N PRO A 425 -4.76 -35.63 -32.74
CA PRO A 425 -6.13 -36.17 -32.65
C PRO A 425 -6.26 -37.71 -32.71
N ASN A 426 -7.37 -38.24 -32.20
CA ASN A 426 -7.69 -39.69 -32.17
C ASN A 426 -9.14 -39.99 -32.63
N HIS A 427 -9.48 -41.27 -32.75
CA HIS A 427 -10.82 -41.76 -33.12
C HIS A 427 -11.53 -42.47 -31.95
N GLY A 428 -11.36 -41.97 -30.72
CA GLY A 428 -11.91 -42.55 -29.50
C GLY A 428 -10.93 -43.40 -28.70
N THR A 429 -9.79 -43.79 -29.28
CA THR A 429 -8.73 -44.56 -28.61
C THR A 429 -7.40 -43.80 -28.64
N PHE A 430 -6.75 -43.64 -27.50
CA PHE A 430 -5.44 -42.99 -27.36
C PHE A 430 -4.62 -43.61 -26.23
N THR A 431 -3.31 -43.39 -26.27
CA THR A 431 -2.36 -43.85 -25.26
C THR A 431 -1.98 -42.69 -24.34
N VAL A 432 -1.94 -42.96 -23.03
CA VAL A 432 -1.34 -42.10 -22.02
C VAL A 432 -0.12 -42.80 -21.43
N ASP A 433 1.06 -42.28 -21.71
CA ASP A 433 2.33 -42.76 -21.15
C ASP A 433 2.72 -41.90 -19.94
N THR A 434 2.70 -42.48 -18.74
CA THR A 434 2.94 -41.77 -17.47
C THR A 434 4.06 -42.41 -16.67
N LYS A 435 4.87 -41.58 -15.98
CA LYS A 435 5.98 -42.06 -15.13
C LYS A 435 5.52 -42.54 -13.75
N GLU A 436 4.29 -42.23 -13.35
CA GLU A 436 3.75 -42.53 -12.02
C GLU A 436 2.30 -43.02 -12.13
N LYS A 437 1.87 -43.81 -11.13
CA LYS A 437 0.47 -44.24 -11.00
C LYS A 437 -0.40 -43.03 -10.67
N SER A 438 -1.47 -42.81 -11.40
CA SER A 438 -2.38 -41.68 -11.18
C SER A 438 -3.79 -41.99 -11.70
N SER A 439 -4.79 -41.30 -11.17
CA SER A 439 -6.12 -41.27 -11.78
C SER A 439 -6.18 -40.21 -12.88
N PHE A 440 -7.06 -40.42 -13.86
CA PHE A 440 -7.36 -39.44 -14.90
C PHE A 440 -8.86 -39.19 -14.99
N GLN A 441 -9.20 -37.97 -15.41
CA GLN A 441 -10.56 -37.49 -15.63
C GLN A 441 -10.60 -36.74 -16.96
N ILE A 442 -11.65 -36.92 -17.76
CA ILE A 442 -11.86 -36.23 -19.02
C ILE A 442 -13.08 -35.34 -18.88
N PHE A 443 -12.93 -34.07 -19.22
CA PHE A 443 -13.97 -33.06 -19.19
C PHE A 443 -14.31 -32.59 -20.60
N ASP A 444 -15.59 -32.27 -20.85
CA ASP A 444 -15.98 -31.51 -22.03
C ASP A 444 -15.66 -30.01 -21.85
N VAL A 445 -15.85 -29.22 -22.92
CA VAL A 445 -15.57 -27.77 -22.93
C VAL A 445 -16.40 -26.96 -21.93
N ASN A 446 -17.51 -27.52 -21.44
CA ASN A 446 -18.37 -26.90 -20.43
C ASN A 446 -17.96 -27.32 -19.00
N GLY A 447 -16.86 -28.07 -18.84
CA GLY A 447 -16.36 -28.52 -17.56
C GLY A 447 -17.10 -29.73 -16.97
N ARG A 448 -17.97 -30.40 -17.74
CA ARG A 448 -18.65 -31.61 -17.28
C ARG A 448 -17.75 -32.82 -17.44
N LEU A 449 -17.66 -33.64 -16.39
CA LEU A 449 -16.92 -34.90 -16.40
C LEU A 449 -17.61 -35.90 -17.34
N VAL A 450 -16.89 -36.39 -18.35
CA VAL A 450 -17.41 -37.30 -19.38
C VAL A 450 -16.74 -38.68 -19.38
N HIS A 451 -15.55 -38.82 -18.79
CA HIS A 451 -14.86 -40.11 -18.62
C HIS A 451 -13.84 -40.05 -17.48
N GLN A 452 -13.51 -41.18 -16.86
CA GLN A 452 -12.45 -41.26 -15.84
C GLN A 452 -11.90 -42.68 -15.70
N GLY A 453 -10.71 -42.82 -15.12
CA GLY A 453 -10.09 -44.11 -14.84
C GLY A 453 -8.75 -44.00 -14.12
N GLU A 454 -8.02 -45.11 -14.09
CA GLU A 454 -6.71 -45.22 -13.43
C GLU A 454 -5.62 -45.51 -14.46
N LEU A 455 -4.45 -44.88 -14.28
CA LEU A 455 -3.24 -45.06 -15.08
C LEU A 455 -2.20 -45.83 -14.27
N LYS A 456 -1.60 -46.84 -14.89
CA LYS A 456 -0.41 -47.54 -14.42
C LYS A 456 0.84 -46.81 -14.92
N VAL A 457 1.98 -47.05 -14.27
CA VAL A 457 3.28 -46.59 -14.79
C VAL A 457 3.53 -47.20 -16.17
N GLY A 458 3.97 -46.37 -17.12
CA GLY A 458 4.16 -46.72 -18.53
C GLY A 458 2.94 -46.40 -19.40
N GLN A 459 2.79 -47.16 -20.49
CA GLN A 459 1.77 -46.92 -21.50
C GLN A 459 0.40 -47.49 -21.09
N ASN A 460 -0.62 -46.64 -21.15
CA ASN A 460 -2.02 -47.01 -20.87
C ASN A 460 -2.87 -46.73 -22.11
N ALA A 461 -3.49 -47.77 -22.66
CA ALA A 461 -4.49 -47.60 -23.72
C ALA A 461 -5.83 -47.20 -23.10
N VAL A 462 -6.34 -46.02 -23.49
CA VAL A 462 -7.63 -45.49 -23.06
C VAL A 462 -8.57 -45.50 -24.26
N GLN A 463 -9.72 -46.16 -24.11
CA GLN A 463 -10.78 -46.20 -25.11
C GLN A 463 -12.03 -45.50 -24.58
N THR A 464 -12.57 -44.59 -25.38
CA THR A 464 -13.70 -43.74 -25.04
C THR A 464 -14.71 -43.72 -26.19
N ASN A 465 -15.99 -43.58 -25.87
CA ASN A 465 -17.07 -43.41 -26.85
C ASN A 465 -17.50 -41.94 -26.96
N LEU A 466 -16.54 -41.01 -26.85
CA LEU A 466 -16.82 -39.57 -26.87
C LEU A 466 -17.19 -39.11 -28.30
N PRO A 467 -18.18 -38.22 -28.47
CA PRO A 467 -18.45 -37.57 -29.74
C PRO A 467 -17.23 -36.81 -30.30
N LYS A 468 -17.29 -36.47 -31.60
CA LYS A 468 -16.27 -35.62 -32.23
C LYS A 468 -16.22 -34.27 -31.53
N GLY A 469 -15.05 -33.84 -31.10
CA GLY A 469 -14.91 -32.62 -30.31
C GLY A 469 -13.58 -32.48 -29.59
N VAL A 470 -13.50 -31.40 -28.80
CA VAL A 470 -12.35 -31.08 -27.95
C VAL A 470 -12.69 -31.40 -26.50
N TYR A 471 -11.77 -32.07 -25.81
CA TYR A 471 -11.89 -32.46 -24.42
C TYR A 471 -10.62 -32.11 -23.65
N ILE A 472 -10.71 -32.08 -22.33
CA ILE A 472 -9.57 -31.84 -21.43
C ILE A 472 -9.38 -33.10 -20.59
N LEU A 473 -8.25 -33.80 -20.77
CA LEU A 473 -7.82 -34.84 -19.86
C LEU A 473 -6.99 -34.22 -18.74
N LYS A 474 -7.41 -34.46 -17.52
CA LYS A 474 -6.78 -34.01 -16.28
C LYS A 474 -6.32 -35.23 -15.50
N THR A 475 -5.08 -35.20 -15.04
CA THR A 475 -4.57 -36.11 -14.02
C THR A 475 -4.35 -35.34 -12.72
N SER A 476 -3.96 -36.03 -11.65
CA SER A 476 -3.57 -35.38 -10.38
C SER A 476 -2.42 -34.37 -10.53
N GLN A 477 -1.69 -34.39 -11.65
CA GLN A 477 -0.46 -33.63 -11.85
C GLN A 477 -0.52 -32.58 -12.96
N SER A 478 -1.31 -32.81 -14.02
CA SER A 478 -1.38 -31.89 -15.18
C SER A 478 -2.63 -32.11 -16.01
N SER A 479 -2.88 -31.21 -16.98
CA SER A 479 -3.98 -31.31 -17.93
C SER A 479 -3.48 -31.27 -19.37
N SER A 480 -4.10 -32.01 -20.28
CA SER A 480 -3.82 -32.00 -21.72
C SER A 480 -5.10 -31.97 -22.53
N LYS A 481 -5.07 -31.25 -23.65
CA LYS A 481 -6.15 -31.22 -24.63
C LYS A 481 -6.20 -32.55 -25.38
N ILE A 482 -7.40 -33.09 -25.57
CA ILE A 482 -7.69 -34.25 -26.43
C ILE A 482 -8.62 -33.79 -27.56
N VAL A 483 -8.35 -34.25 -28.79
CA VAL A 483 -9.18 -34.00 -29.97
C VAL A 483 -9.67 -35.33 -30.52
N VAL A 484 -10.99 -35.55 -30.51
CA VAL A 484 -11.64 -36.75 -31.06
C VAL A 484 -12.22 -36.39 -32.44
N LYS A 485 -11.86 -37.15 -33.48
CA LYS A 485 -12.20 -36.92 -34.90
C LYS A 485 -13.27 -37.83 -35.46
#